data_AF-A0A956EEP1-F1
#
_entry.id   AF-A0A956EEP1-F1
#
_cell.length_a   1.000
_cell.length_b   1.000
_cell.length_c   1.000
_cell.angle_alpha   90.00
_cell.angle_beta   90.00
_cell.angle_gamma   90.00
#
_symmetry.space_group_name_H-M   'P 1'
#
loop_
_entity.id
_entity.type
_entity.pdbx_description
1 polymer ?
#
loop_
_entity_poly.entity_id
_entity_poly.type
_entity_poly.pdbx_seq_one_letter_code
_entity_poly.pdbx_strand_id
1 'polypeptide(L)'
;MRVASSASRLLLVCALLTASCSPDQDLLSDAKRQQDQGETDAAIATLEVLKTKHPESDAAKQVPELAERWLLEAADASRDPHVKRPRLQAALVWNPSSGRAQLRLCQLLLDEEKLQDTERCLDEDMRGKQSDESLEKSIRTALEKAQDAATLGERERLAKSDRPQHWKALIERFPRSAQAKEAQQKLKRLESLCEDLPRFADAARGEFKRQKTDFKRDIDRTLQERVESLRVDQLEGLGRAAASRASELKELAGQIADHRLKDGEKPAQQLLRKALLLQSDSLADLAAALERDAIENLDAYQKGAEGVLERWLKGIDKEAKSVEKLLAEAKTACNPEETRGKEE
;
A
#
# COMPACT_ATOMS: atom_id res chain seq x y z
N MET A 1 93.38 -0.87 -44.85
CA MET A 1 92.55 -1.94 -44.23
C MET A 1 91.51 -1.28 -43.36
N ARG A 2 90.23 -1.67 -43.55
CA ARG A 2 89.06 -1.11 -42.86
C ARG A 2 88.99 -1.63 -41.42
N VAL A 3 88.88 -0.73 -40.44
CA VAL A 3 88.14 -1.01 -39.19
C VAL A 3 87.39 0.28 -38.83
N ALA A 4 86.09 0.27 -39.06
CA ALA A 4 85.15 1.26 -38.57
C ALA A 4 84.03 0.51 -37.84
N SER A 5 83.46 1.17 -36.83
CA SER A 5 82.21 0.83 -36.15
C SER A 5 82.29 -0.18 -35.00
N SER A 6 82.64 0.31 -33.81
CA SER A 6 82.18 -0.29 -32.53
C SER A 6 81.99 0.73 -31.39
N ALA A 7 82.18 2.03 -31.61
CA ALA A 7 82.12 3.04 -30.53
C ALA A 7 80.80 3.82 -30.45
N SER A 8 79.89 3.71 -31.42
CA SER A 8 78.66 4.52 -31.47
C SER A 8 77.41 3.83 -30.89
N ARG A 9 77.53 2.66 -30.23
CA ARG A 9 76.39 1.98 -29.60
C ARG A 9 76.39 1.98 -28.07
N LEU A 10 77.44 2.47 -27.41
CA LEU A 10 77.51 2.54 -25.94
C LEU A 10 77.14 3.91 -25.34
N LEU A 11 77.01 4.95 -26.16
CA LEU A 11 76.63 6.29 -25.70
C LEU A 11 75.13 6.61 -25.81
N LEU A 12 74.30 5.67 -26.26
CA LEU A 12 72.84 5.85 -26.32
C LEU A 12 72.08 5.22 -25.14
N VAL A 13 72.76 4.45 -24.27
CA VAL A 13 72.12 3.77 -23.14
C VAL A 13 72.30 4.54 -21.82
N CYS A 14 73.26 5.46 -21.72
CA CYS A 14 73.45 6.30 -20.54
C CYS A 14 72.60 7.60 -20.53
N ALA A 15 71.94 7.94 -21.64
CA ALA A 15 71.08 9.13 -21.73
C ALA A 15 69.59 8.85 -21.44
N LEU A 16 69.23 7.60 -21.14
CA LEU A 16 67.87 7.18 -20.75
C LEU A 16 67.79 6.72 -19.28
N LEU A 17 68.89 6.85 -18.52
CA LEU A 17 68.98 6.50 -17.09
C LEU A 17 69.12 7.72 -16.17
N THR A 18 68.98 8.94 -16.68
CA THR A 18 68.52 10.07 -15.87
C THR A 18 67.00 9.94 -15.67
N ALA A 19 66.61 8.88 -14.96
CA ALA A 19 65.38 8.85 -14.20
C ALA A 19 65.47 10.00 -13.19
N SER A 20 65.13 11.20 -13.67
CA SER A 20 64.83 12.34 -12.85
C SER A 20 63.65 11.92 -12.00
N CYS A 21 63.90 11.56 -10.75
CA CYS A 21 62.88 11.59 -9.71
C CYS A 21 62.43 13.05 -9.66
N SER A 22 61.38 13.38 -10.39
CA SER A 22 60.76 14.67 -10.24
C SER A 22 60.17 14.70 -8.83
N PRO A 23 60.38 15.77 -8.04
CA PRO A 23 59.88 15.88 -6.66
C PRO A 23 58.39 15.53 -6.53
N ASP A 24 57.63 15.76 -7.60
CA ASP A 24 56.21 15.49 -7.73
C ASP A 24 55.88 13.98 -7.69
N GLN A 25 56.75 13.13 -8.27
CA GLN A 25 56.60 11.66 -8.24
C GLN A 25 56.97 11.07 -6.87
N ASP A 26 57.93 11.69 -6.18
CA ASP A 26 58.30 11.31 -4.82
C ASP A 26 57.14 11.58 -3.84
N LEU A 27 56.52 12.77 -3.93
CA LEU A 27 55.33 13.13 -3.14
C LEU A 27 54.15 12.19 -3.40
N LEU A 28 53.89 11.86 -4.67
CA LEU A 28 52.81 10.92 -5.00
C LEU A 28 53.08 9.50 -4.48
N SER A 29 54.34 9.06 -4.52
CA SER A 29 54.76 7.76 -4.00
C SER A 29 54.69 7.70 -2.46
N ASP A 30 55.08 8.78 -1.79
CA ASP A 30 54.95 8.91 -0.34
C ASP A 30 53.47 8.89 0.11
N ALA A 31 52.59 9.62 -0.60
CA ALA A 31 51.15 9.59 -0.34
C ALA A 31 50.56 8.18 -0.48
N LYS A 32 50.96 7.44 -1.54
CA LYS A 32 50.54 6.04 -1.73
C LYS A 32 51.03 5.15 -0.59
N ARG A 33 52.29 5.29 -0.17
CA ARG A 33 52.85 4.52 0.96
C ARG A 33 52.10 4.78 2.27
N GLN A 34 51.75 6.04 2.55
CA GLN A 34 50.94 6.40 3.72
C GLN A 34 49.55 5.76 3.65
N GLN A 35 48.90 5.78 2.48
CA GLN A 35 47.62 5.12 2.30
C GLN A 35 47.71 3.59 2.51
N ASP A 36 48.75 2.94 1.99
CA ASP A 36 48.99 1.50 2.15
C ASP A 36 49.23 1.11 3.63
N GLN A 37 49.70 2.06 4.44
CA GLN A 37 49.85 1.92 5.90
C GLN A 37 48.57 2.21 6.68
N GLY A 38 47.47 2.59 6.01
CA GLY A 38 46.20 2.97 6.63
C GLY A 38 46.15 4.41 7.13
N GLU A 39 47.16 5.23 6.81
CA GLU A 39 47.27 6.63 7.23
C GLU A 39 46.59 7.56 6.23
N THR A 40 45.29 7.37 5.98
CA THR A 40 44.56 8.12 4.94
C THR A 40 44.63 9.64 5.13
N ASP A 41 44.52 10.15 6.35
CA ASP A 41 44.56 11.60 6.58
C ASP A 41 45.96 12.18 6.26
N ALA A 42 47.04 11.44 6.55
CA ALA A 42 48.40 11.83 6.19
C ALA A 42 48.60 11.77 4.67
N ALA A 43 48.10 10.72 4.02
CA ALA A 43 48.13 10.58 2.57
C ALA A 43 47.42 11.75 1.86
N ILE A 44 46.23 12.13 2.33
CA ILE A 44 45.47 13.27 1.79
C ILE A 44 46.22 14.60 2.02
N ALA A 45 46.85 14.79 3.18
CA ALA A 45 47.67 15.98 3.42
C ALA A 45 48.85 16.08 2.44
N THR A 46 49.53 14.96 2.15
CA THR A 46 50.62 14.90 1.16
C THR A 46 50.11 15.21 -0.26
N LEU A 47 48.91 14.72 -0.62
CA LEU A 47 48.27 15.04 -1.89
C LEU A 47 47.90 16.54 -2.03
N GLU A 48 47.47 17.20 -0.94
CA GLU A 48 47.22 18.65 -0.93
C GLU A 48 48.49 19.46 -1.19
N VAL A 49 49.62 19.03 -0.60
CA VAL A 49 50.94 19.64 -0.87
C VAL A 49 51.31 19.50 -2.34
N LEU A 50 51.12 18.32 -2.94
CA LEU A 50 51.39 18.07 -4.36
C LEU A 50 50.53 18.97 -5.27
N LYS A 51 49.22 19.04 -5.02
CA LYS A 51 48.29 19.90 -5.77
C LYS A 51 48.65 21.39 -5.66
N THR A 52 49.06 21.84 -4.47
CA THR A 52 49.35 23.26 -4.22
C THR A 52 50.69 23.70 -4.79
N LYS A 53 51.74 22.88 -4.62
CA LYS A 53 53.11 23.24 -5.02
C LYS A 53 53.42 22.91 -6.47
N HIS A 54 52.75 21.92 -7.05
CA HIS A 54 53.05 21.42 -8.40
C HIS A 54 51.77 21.23 -9.25
N PRO A 55 50.90 22.26 -9.38
CA PRO A 55 49.57 22.13 -9.97
C PRO A 55 49.56 21.71 -11.44
N GLU A 56 50.62 22.00 -12.20
CA GLU A 56 50.70 21.67 -13.63
C GLU A 56 51.26 20.26 -13.90
N SER A 57 51.74 19.57 -12.86
CA SER A 57 52.34 18.25 -13.00
C SER A 57 51.30 17.18 -13.39
N ASP A 58 51.73 16.18 -14.15
CA ASP A 58 50.87 15.03 -14.48
C ASP A 58 50.49 14.21 -13.22
N ALA A 59 51.30 14.31 -12.17
CA ALA A 59 50.98 13.74 -10.86
C ALA A 59 49.82 14.51 -10.21
N ALA A 60 49.82 15.84 -10.22
CA ALA A 60 48.74 16.67 -9.68
C ALA A 60 47.40 16.44 -10.38
N LYS A 61 47.39 16.15 -11.68
CA LYS A 61 46.14 15.83 -12.43
C LYS A 61 45.42 14.59 -11.92
N GLN A 62 46.15 13.61 -11.36
CA GLN A 62 45.59 12.37 -10.81
C GLN A 62 45.11 12.52 -9.36
N VAL A 63 45.51 13.61 -8.67
CA VAL A 63 45.25 13.80 -7.25
C VAL A 63 43.75 13.79 -6.91
N PRO A 64 42.85 14.50 -7.63
CA PRO A 64 41.43 14.53 -7.27
C PRO A 64 40.78 13.15 -7.24
N GLU A 65 41.06 12.31 -8.25
CA GLU A 65 40.51 10.95 -8.35
C GLU A 65 41.07 10.03 -7.26
N LEU A 66 42.37 10.14 -6.95
CA LEU A 66 43.00 9.36 -5.88
C LEU A 66 42.48 9.77 -4.50
N ALA A 67 42.40 11.07 -4.23
CA ALA A 67 41.89 11.60 -2.97
C ALA A 67 40.44 11.18 -2.74
N GLU A 68 39.59 11.34 -3.76
CA GLU A 68 38.21 10.85 -3.71
C GLU A 68 38.16 9.36 -3.36
N ARG A 69 38.86 8.51 -4.12
CA ARG A 69 38.83 7.07 -3.91
C ARG A 69 39.25 6.68 -2.49
N TRP A 70 40.35 7.23 -1.99
CA TRP A 70 40.85 6.89 -0.64
C TRP A 70 39.92 7.37 0.46
N LEU A 71 39.32 8.56 0.31
CA LEU A 71 38.31 9.08 1.24
C LEU A 71 37.04 8.23 1.23
N LEU A 72 36.62 7.74 0.06
CA LEU A 72 35.49 6.80 -0.06
C LEU A 72 35.80 5.46 0.62
N GLU A 73 36.97 4.87 0.38
CA GLU A 73 37.42 3.63 1.02
C GLU A 73 37.46 3.77 2.54
N ALA A 74 38.02 4.88 3.05
CA ALA A 74 38.07 5.17 4.47
C ALA A 74 36.67 5.43 5.07
N ALA A 75 35.75 6.06 4.33
CA ALA A 75 34.37 6.21 4.77
C ALA A 75 33.65 4.86 4.85
N ASP A 76 33.77 4.03 3.82
CA ASP A 76 33.14 2.70 3.73
C ASP A 76 33.66 1.75 4.84
N ALA A 77 34.92 1.90 5.27
CA ALA A 77 35.52 1.14 6.37
C ALA A 77 35.00 1.52 7.77
N SER A 78 34.44 2.71 7.95
CA SER A 78 33.91 3.15 9.24
C SER A 78 32.46 2.67 9.45
N ARG A 79 32.03 2.52 10.70
CA ARG A 79 30.61 2.39 11.05
C ARG A 79 30.03 3.66 11.68
N ASP A 80 30.90 4.57 12.12
CA ASP A 80 30.53 5.79 12.82
C ASP A 80 30.12 6.90 11.83
N PRO A 81 28.85 7.38 11.84
CA PRO A 81 28.39 8.49 11.02
C PRO A 81 29.22 9.78 11.20
N HIS A 82 29.75 10.03 12.40
CA HIS A 82 30.57 11.22 12.69
C HIS A 82 31.93 11.19 11.99
N VAL A 83 32.42 10.00 11.65
CA VAL A 83 33.65 9.81 10.87
C VAL A 83 33.33 9.70 9.38
N LYS A 84 32.23 9.05 9.01
CA LYS A 84 31.80 8.88 7.62
C LYS A 84 31.46 10.21 6.94
N ARG A 85 30.63 11.03 7.57
CA ARG A 85 30.12 12.27 6.94
C ARG A 85 31.25 13.23 6.53
N PRO A 86 32.23 13.57 7.40
CA PRO A 86 33.32 14.45 7.02
C PRO A 86 34.18 13.89 5.89
N ARG A 87 34.40 12.56 5.84
CA ARG A 87 35.16 11.91 4.76
C ARG A 87 34.43 11.99 3.41
N LEU A 88 33.13 11.74 3.39
CA LEU A 88 32.31 11.87 2.18
C LEU A 88 32.21 13.33 1.70
N GLN A 89 32.09 14.28 2.63
CA GLN A 89 32.12 15.71 2.31
C GLN A 89 33.49 16.14 1.77
N ALA A 90 34.59 15.68 2.37
CA ALA A 90 35.94 15.92 1.86
C ALA A 90 36.11 15.33 0.45
N ALA A 91 35.59 14.14 0.18
CA ALA A 91 35.64 13.55 -1.16
C ALA A 91 34.93 14.43 -2.21
N LEU A 92 33.80 15.06 -1.84
CA LEU A 92 33.09 16.02 -2.69
C LEU A 92 33.81 17.36 -2.86
N VAL A 93 34.63 17.78 -1.89
CA VAL A 93 35.51 18.95 -2.05
C VAL A 93 36.61 18.66 -3.07
N TRP A 94 37.18 17.45 -3.03
CA TRP A 94 38.20 17.00 -3.98
C TRP A 94 37.63 16.76 -5.38
N ASN A 95 36.45 16.14 -5.48
CA ASN A 95 35.74 15.92 -6.74
C ASN A 95 34.25 16.28 -6.60
N PRO A 96 33.85 17.53 -6.90
CA PRO A 96 32.47 17.99 -6.81
C PRO A 96 31.51 17.22 -7.73
N SER A 97 32.01 16.65 -8.83
CA SER A 97 31.22 15.89 -9.81
C SER A 97 31.02 14.42 -9.43
N SER A 98 31.60 13.96 -8.31
CA SER A 98 31.49 12.57 -7.87
C SER A 98 30.07 12.22 -7.44
N GLY A 99 29.33 11.51 -8.29
CA GLY A 99 28.05 10.92 -7.91
C GLY A 99 28.23 9.76 -6.93
N ARG A 100 29.37 9.07 -6.93
CA ARG A 100 29.65 7.97 -5.99
C ARG A 100 29.76 8.46 -4.54
N ALA A 101 30.41 9.60 -4.31
CA ALA A 101 30.49 10.23 -3.00
C ALA A 101 29.15 10.82 -2.57
N GLN A 102 28.44 11.46 -3.51
CA GLN A 102 27.12 12.01 -3.24
C GLN A 102 26.10 10.91 -2.87
N LEU A 103 26.05 9.79 -3.60
CA LEU A 103 25.14 8.67 -3.29
C LEU A 103 25.43 8.05 -1.92
N ARG A 104 26.70 7.88 -1.53
CA ARG A 104 27.06 7.42 -0.19
C ARG A 104 26.63 8.40 0.89
N LEU A 105 26.69 9.71 0.60
CA LEU A 105 26.18 10.73 1.51
C LEU A 105 24.65 10.66 1.62
N CYS A 106 23.93 10.44 0.50
CA CYS A 106 22.49 10.24 0.52
C CYS A 106 22.09 8.98 1.31
N GLN A 107 22.82 7.87 1.14
CA GLN A 107 22.62 6.65 1.92
C GLN A 107 22.87 6.90 3.42
N LEU A 108 23.92 7.64 3.78
CA LEU A 108 24.19 7.97 5.17
C LEU A 108 23.05 8.80 5.78
N LEU A 109 22.52 9.78 5.05
CA LEU A 109 21.36 10.56 5.49
C LEU A 109 20.13 9.67 5.70
N LEU A 110 19.94 8.67 4.84
CA LEU A 110 18.85 7.69 4.96
C LEU A 110 19.03 6.82 6.22
N ASP A 111 20.25 6.33 6.47
CA ASP A 111 20.60 5.53 7.64
C ASP A 111 20.42 6.32 8.96
N GLU A 112 20.58 7.65 8.91
CA GLU A 112 20.31 8.57 10.02
C GLU A 112 18.83 9.03 10.08
N GLU A 113 17.95 8.41 9.31
CA GLU A 113 16.51 8.68 9.23
C GLU A 113 16.15 10.12 8.82
N LYS A 114 17.07 10.83 8.15
CA LYS A 114 16.86 12.20 7.67
C LYS A 114 16.20 12.21 6.29
N LEU A 115 14.98 11.68 6.21
CA LEU A 115 14.30 11.37 4.93
C LEU A 115 14.20 12.57 3.97
N GLN A 116 13.91 13.78 4.49
CA GLN A 116 13.86 15.00 3.67
C GLN A 116 15.24 15.40 3.11
N ASP A 117 16.29 15.24 3.91
CA ASP A 117 17.65 15.51 3.47
C ASP A 117 18.10 14.46 2.44
N THR A 118 17.72 13.20 2.61
CA THR A 118 17.96 12.13 1.63
C THR A 118 17.28 12.43 0.29
N GLU A 119 16.02 12.86 0.30
CA GLU A 119 15.26 13.20 -0.91
C GLU A 119 15.94 14.34 -1.68
N ARG A 120 16.23 15.45 -0.99
CA ARG A 120 16.97 16.58 -1.57
C ARG A 120 18.34 16.16 -2.11
N CYS A 121 19.06 15.32 -1.37
CA CYS A 121 20.35 14.79 -1.81
C CYS A 121 20.25 14.01 -3.12
N LEU A 122 19.21 13.18 -3.30
CA LEU A 122 18.99 12.37 -4.50
C LEU A 122 18.48 13.18 -5.70
N ASP A 123 17.72 14.25 -5.49
CA ASP A 123 17.06 14.99 -6.58
C ASP A 123 17.80 16.27 -6.99
N GLU A 124 18.32 17.02 -6.01
CA GLU A 124 19.04 18.27 -6.25
C GLU A 124 20.53 18.03 -6.36
N ASP A 125 21.15 17.42 -5.35
CA ASP A 125 22.61 17.33 -5.26
C ASP A 125 23.23 16.31 -6.22
N MET A 126 22.44 15.34 -6.72
CA MET A 126 22.88 14.38 -7.75
C MET A 126 22.81 14.93 -9.18
N ARG A 127 22.19 16.10 -9.40
CA ARG A 127 21.97 16.64 -10.74
C ARG A 127 23.29 16.89 -11.47
N GLY A 128 23.46 16.26 -12.63
CA GLY A 128 24.66 16.41 -13.48
C GLY A 128 25.89 15.62 -13.00
N LYS A 129 25.74 14.77 -11.97
CA LYS A 129 26.81 13.88 -11.50
C LYS A 129 26.68 12.49 -12.13
N GLN A 130 27.80 11.80 -12.32
CA GLN A 130 27.78 10.41 -12.80
C GLN A 130 27.37 9.48 -11.65
N SER A 131 26.15 8.92 -11.73
CA SER A 131 25.59 8.06 -10.69
C SER A 131 25.80 6.58 -10.97
N ASP A 132 25.86 5.79 -9.90
CA ASP A 132 25.68 4.34 -9.96
C ASP A 132 24.17 4.07 -9.90
N GLU A 133 23.56 3.76 -11.04
CA GLU A 133 22.11 3.59 -11.17
C GLU A 133 21.55 2.52 -10.21
N SER A 134 22.33 1.47 -9.94
CA SER A 134 21.92 0.38 -9.05
C SER A 134 21.83 0.86 -7.61
N LEU A 135 22.86 1.58 -7.15
CA LEU A 135 22.90 2.16 -5.81
C LEU A 135 21.85 3.25 -5.65
N GLU A 136 21.71 4.16 -6.61
CA GLU A 136 20.69 5.21 -6.58
C GLU A 136 19.28 4.62 -6.48
N LYS A 137 18.97 3.61 -7.30
CA LYS A 137 17.68 2.91 -7.25
C LYS A 137 17.45 2.22 -5.90
N SER A 138 18.50 1.62 -5.32
CA SER A 138 18.43 1.01 -3.99
C SER A 138 18.09 2.04 -2.91
N ILE A 139 18.78 3.19 -2.90
CA ILE A 139 18.52 4.27 -1.94
C ILE A 139 17.10 4.83 -2.14
N ARG A 140 16.68 5.10 -3.38
CA ARG A 140 15.32 5.57 -3.68
C ARG A 140 14.25 4.61 -3.17
N THR A 141 14.42 3.31 -3.41
CA THR A 141 13.49 2.27 -2.92
C THR A 141 13.44 2.23 -1.39
N ALA A 142 14.59 2.36 -0.73
CA ALA A 142 14.66 2.36 0.74
C ALA A 142 14.05 3.64 1.34
N LEU A 143 14.26 4.80 0.70
CA LEU A 143 13.62 6.07 1.07
C LEU A 143 12.10 5.98 0.95
N GLU A 144 11.58 5.49 -0.18
CA GLU A 144 10.13 5.28 -0.37
C GLU A 144 9.54 4.39 0.74
N LYS A 145 10.22 3.28 1.06
CA LYS A 145 9.80 2.37 2.12
C LYS A 145 9.80 3.03 3.51
N ALA A 146 10.81 3.86 3.81
CA ALA A 146 10.91 4.57 5.08
C ALA A 146 9.81 5.65 5.22
N GLN A 147 9.56 6.42 4.16
CA GLN A 147 8.47 7.40 4.09
C GLN A 147 7.10 6.71 4.22
N ASP A 148 6.93 5.54 3.60
CA ASP A 148 5.73 4.72 3.74
C ASP A 148 5.51 4.25 5.20
N ALA A 149 6.57 3.79 5.86
CA ALA A 149 6.48 3.34 7.25
C ALA A 149 6.12 4.51 8.20
N ALA A 150 6.74 5.67 8.01
CA ALA A 150 6.50 6.86 8.83
C ALA A 150 5.04 7.36 8.75
N THR A 151 4.36 7.12 7.63
CA THR A 151 3.00 7.62 7.37
C THR A 151 1.91 6.56 7.53
N LEU A 152 2.26 5.30 7.81
CA LEU A 152 1.32 4.18 7.88
C LEU A 152 0.19 4.42 8.89
N GLY A 153 0.51 4.84 10.11
CA GLY A 153 -0.49 5.07 11.16
C GLY A 153 -1.50 6.15 10.80
N GLU A 154 -1.06 7.23 10.14
CA GLU A 154 -1.96 8.26 9.65
C GLU A 154 -2.85 7.75 8.52
N ARG A 155 -2.27 7.01 7.55
CA ARG A 155 -3.02 6.42 6.44
C ARG A 155 -4.12 5.48 6.94
N GLU A 156 -3.80 4.61 7.90
CA GLU A 156 -4.78 3.72 8.52
C GLU A 156 -5.88 4.48 9.25
N ARG A 157 -5.53 5.53 10.01
CA ARG A 157 -6.50 6.38 10.71
C ARG A 157 -7.46 7.03 9.74
N LEU A 158 -6.96 7.58 8.63
CA LEU A 158 -7.79 8.21 7.59
C LEU A 158 -8.65 7.17 6.84
N ALA A 159 -8.11 5.98 6.56
CA ALA A 159 -8.81 4.92 5.85
C ALA A 159 -9.99 4.30 6.64
N LYS A 160 -9.83 4.20 7.97
CA LYS A 160 -10.83 3.65 8.90
C LYS A 160 -11.92 4.66 9.29
N SER A 161 -11.75 5.93 8.95
CA SER A 161 -12.75 6.97 9.22
C SER A 161 -14.03 6.74 8.40
N ASP A 162 -15.19 7.14 8.93
CA ASP A 162 -16.47 7.16 8.19
C ASP A 162 -16.73 8.50 7.46
N ARG A 163 -15.85 9.49 7.68
CA ARG A 163 -15.98 10.83 7.09
C ARG A 163 -15.40 10.90 5.67
N PRO A 164 -16.17 11.32 4.65
CA PRO A 164 -15.70 11.44 3.27
C PRO A 164 -14.53 12.42 3.09
N GLN A 165 -14.45 13.47 3.93
CA GLN A 165 -13.34 14.43 3.87
C GLN A 165 -12.00 13.77 4.20
N HIS A 166 -11.98 12.81 5.12
CA HIS A 166 -10.76 12.07 5.47
C HIS A 166 -10.31 11.16 4.33
N TRP A 167 -11.25 10.52 3.62
CA TRP A 167 -10.95 9.74 2.42
C TRP A 167 -10.40 10.59 1.29
N LYS A 168 -10.97 11.78 1.05
CA LYS A 168 -10.44 12.74 0.07
C LYS A 168 -9.01 13.16 0.42
N ALA A 169 -8.75 13.52 1.68
CA ALA A 169 -7.42 13.88 2.15
C ALA A 169 -6.41 12.72 2.01
N LEU A 170 -6.83 11.48 2.25
CA LEU A 170 -5.99 10.30 2.05
C LEU A 170 -5.60 10.10 0.58
N ILE A 171 -6.55 10.27 -0.34
CA ILE A 171 -6.30 10.14 -1.78
C ILE A 171 -5.37 11.25 -2.28
N GLU A 172 -5.59 12.48 -1.83
CA GLU A 172 -4.78 13.64 -2.21
C GLU A 172 -3.33 13.52 -1.71
N ARG A 173 -3.15 13.13 -0.44
CA ARG A 173 -1.82 13.08 0.20
C ARG A 173 -1.05 11.79 -0.12
N PHE A 174 -1.74 10.68 -0.36
CA PHE A 174 -1.12 9.36 -0.55
C PHE A 174 -1.71 8.58 -1.75
N PRO A 175 -1.74 9.16 -2.96
CA PRO A 175 -2.53 8.67 -4.09
C PRO A 175 -2.17 7.24 -4.55
N ARG A 176 -0.94 6.79 -4.28
CA ARG A 176 -0.45 5.47 -4.70
C ARG A 176 -0.69 4.37 -3.64
N SER A 177 -1.10 4.73 -2.44
CA SER A 177 -1.28 3.78 -1.34
C SER A 177 -2.47 2.85 -1.56
N ALA A 178 -2.41 1.63 -1.02
CA ALA A 178 -3.55 0.69 -1.04
C ALA A 178 -4.78 1.30 -0.35
N GLN A 179 -4.56 2.03 0.75
CA GLN A 179 -5.59 2.71 1.52
C GLN A 179 -6.26 3.83 0.72
N ALA A 180 -5.53 4.58 -0.11
CA ALA A 180 -6.11 5.57 -1.01
C ALA A 180 -7.01 4.92 -2.08
N LYS A 181 -6.60 3.77 -2.64
CA LYS A 181 -7.45 3.02 -3.57
C LYS A 181 -8.74 2.54 -2.91
N GLU A 182 -8.66 2.04 -1.69
CA GLU A 182 -9.83 1.65 -0.89
C GLU A 182 -10.74 2.85 -0.61
N ALA A 183 -10.17 3.98 -0.19
CA ALA A 183 -10.92 5.22 0.04
C ALA A 183 -11.59 5.75 -1.22
N GLN A 184 -10.97 5.60 -2.39
CA GLN A 184 -11.58 5.96 -3.67
C GLN A 184 -12.80 5.10 -3.97
N GLN A 185 -12.73 3.79 -3.67
CA GLN A 185 -13.89 2.90 -3.79
C GLN A 185 -14.99 3.28 -2.78
N LYS A 186 -14.65 3.59 -1.53
CA LYS A 186 -15.62 4.06 -0.52
C LYS A 186 -16.33 5.34 -0.95
N LEU A 187 -15.59 6.31 -1.50
CA LEU A 187 -16.18 7.54 -2.01
C LEU A 187 -17.14 7.28 -3.18
N LYS A 188 -16.74 6.44 -4.14
CA LYS A 188 -17.62 6.08 -5.26
C LYS A 188 -18.93 5.46 -4.78
N ARG A 189 -18.86 4.52 -3.82
CA ARG A 189 -20.04 3.90 -3.21
C ARG A 189 -20.92 4.92 -2.50
N LEU A 190 -20.34 5.84 -1.74
CA LEU A 190 -21.10 6.90 -1.07
C LEU A 190 -21.81 7.84 -2.06
N GLU A 191 -21.21 8.09 -3.22
CA GLU A 191 -21.72 9.04 -4.22
C GLU A 191 -22.77 8.45 -5.16
N SER A 192 -22.90 7.13 -5.23
CA SER A 192 -23.76 6.42 -6.17
C SER A 192 -24.33 5.17 -5.56
N LEU A 193 -25.65 5.08 -5.52
CA LEU A 193 -26.32 3.86 -5.05
C LEU A 193 -25.93 2.66 -5.92
N CYS A 194 -25.76 2.88 -7.22
CA CYS A 194 -25.41 1.82 -8.16
C CYS A 194 -24.00 1.25 -7.96
N GLU A 195 -23.06 2.07 -7.48
CA GLU A 195 -21.72 1.60 -7.05
C GLU A 195 -21.79 0.79 -5.74
N ASP A 196 -22.76 1.08 -4.86
CA ASP A 196 -23.01 0.32 -3.61
C ASP A 196 -24.04 -0.82 -3.78
N LEU A 197 -24.59 -1.00 -4.98
CA LEU A 197 -25.59 -2.02 -5.30
C LEU A 197 -25.14 -3.43 -4.87
N PRO A 198 -23.90 -3.88 -5.13
CA PRO A 198 -23.46 -5.21 -4.69
C PRO A 198 -23.60 -5.41 -3.19
N ARG A 199 -23.28 -4.40 -2.36
CA ARG A 199 -23.39 -4.50 -0.90
C ARG A 199 -24.82 -4.78 -0.46
N PHE A 200 -25.79 -4.02 -0.99
CA PHE A 200 -27.20 -4.19 -0.64
C PHE A 200 -27.80 -5.47 -1.23
N ALA A 201 -27.48 -5.79 -2.48
CA ALA A 201 -27.96 -7.01 -3.13
C ALA A 201 -27.42 -8.26 -2.44
N ASP A 202 -26.13 -8.28 -2.09
CA ASP A 202 -25.51 -9.43 -1.41
C ASP A 202 -26.02 -9.60 0.02
N ALA A 203 -26.34 -8.50 0.72
CA ALA A 203 -27.03 -8.57 2.01
C ALA A 203 -28.41 -9.24 1.89
N ALA A 204 -29.22 -8.82 0.90
CA ALA A 204 -30.54 -9.42 0.64
C ALA A 204 -30.44 -10.91 0.28
N ARG A 205 -29.50 -11.29 -0.61
CA ARG A 205 -29.25 -12.69 -0.99
C ARG A 205 -28.73 -13.52 0.17
N GLY A 206 -27.80 -12.96 0.95
CA GLY A 206 -27.22 -13.58 2.12
C GLY A 206 -28.29 -13.93 3.15
N GLU A 207 -29.25 -13.02 3.37
CA GLU A 207 -30.37 -13.26 4.27
C GLU A 207 -31.29 -14.37 3.76
N PHE A 208 -31.62 -14.43 2.46
CA PHE A 208 -32.37 -15.58 1.93
C PHE A 208 -31.67 -16.90 2.13
N LYS A 209 -30.36 -16.92 1.87
CA LYS A 209 -29.58 -18.14 2.04
C LYS A 209 -29.66 -18.60 3.50
N ARG A 210 -29.50 -17.68 4.45
CA ARG A 210 -29.68 -17.95 5.89
C ARG A 210 -31.09 -18.44 6.21
N GLN A 211 -32.13 -17.77 5.73
CA GLN A 211 -33.51 -18.17 5.97
C GLN A 211 -33.78 -19.60 5.46
N LYS A 212 -33.25 -19.96 4.28
CA LYS A 212 -33.43 -21.29 3.67
C LYS A 212 -32.64 -22.39 4.36
N THR A 213 -31.44 -22.13 4.87
CA THR A 213 -30.60 -23.16 5.49
C THR A 213 -30.69 -23.16 7.01
N ASP A 214 -30.44 -22.02 7.65
CA ASP A 214 -30.31 -21.93 9.09
C ASP A 214 -31.68 -21.94 9.76
N PHE A 215 -32.59 -21.05 9.32
CA PHE A 215 -33.96 -21.01 9.86
C PHE A 215 -34.70 -22.31 9.58
N LYS A 216 -34.59 -22.86 8.37
CA LYS A 216 -35.20 -24.16 8.08
C LYS A 216 -34.69 -25.26 9.02
N ARG A 217 -33.37 -25.33 9.24
CA ARG A 217 -32.79 -26.31 10.19
C ARG A 217 -33.30 -26.09 11.61
N ASP A 218 -33.38 -24.85 12.06
CA ASP A 218 -33.86 -24.51 13.40
C ASP A 218 -35.36 -24.82 13.55
N ILE A 219 -36.15 -24.60 12.50
CA ILE A 219 -37.55 -25.01 12.41
C ILE A 219 -37.66 -26.53 12.45
N ASP A 220 -36.95 -27.26 11.60
CA ASP A 220 -36.98 -28.72 11.55
C ASP A 220 -36.58 -29.32 12.91
N ARG A 221 -35.58 -28.74 13.60
CA ARG A 221 -35.22 -29.12 14.97
C ARG A 221 -36.37 -28.87 15.95
N THR A 222 -37.00 -27.71 15.88
CA THR A 222 -38.11 -27.33 16.77
C THR A 222 -39.31 -28.27 16.57
N LEU A 223 -39.64 -28.62 15.33
CA LEU A 223 -40.71 -29.57 14.99
C LEU A 223 -40.40 -31.01 15.45
N GLN A 224 -39.13 -31.37 15.60
CA GLN A 224 -38.69 -32.70 16.06
C GLN A 224 -38.54 -32.80 17.59
N GLU A 225 -38.50 -31.67 18.29
CA GLU A 225 -38.32 -31.62 19.75
C GLU A 225 -39.51 -32.29 20.44
N ARG A 226 -39.26 -33.26 21.33
CA ARG A 226 -40.33 -34.04 21.99
C ARG A 226 -40.70 -33.47 23.36
N VAL A 227 -39.84 -32.64 23.94
CA VAL A 227 -40.09 -32.01 25.24
C VAL A 227 -40.84 -30.70 25.00
N GLU A 228 -42.09 -30.61 25.46
CA GLU A 228 -42.98 -29.47 25.22
C GLU A 228 -42.39 -28.13 25.68
N SER A 229 -41.78 -28.07 26.87
CA SER A 229 -41.17 -26.83 27.38
C SER A 229 -40.01 -26.35 26.51
N LEU A 230 -39.13 -27.27 26.09
CA LEU A 230 -38.02 -26.94 25.20
C LEU A 230 -38.51 -26.52 23.81
N ARG A 231 -39.60 -27.12 23.33
CA ARG A 231 -40.21 -26.76 22.05
C ARG A 231 -40.79 -25.35 22.10
N VAL A 232 -41.51 -24.98 23.17
CA VAL A 232 -42.03 -23.62 23.37
C VAL A 232 -40.90 -22.60 23.43
N ASP A 233 -39.85 -22.86 24.22
CA ASP A 233 -38.67 -21.98 24.31
C ASP A 233 -38.00 -21.78 22.93
N GLN A 234 -37.93 -22.84 22.12
CA GLN A 234 -37.38 -22.79 20.76
C GLN A 234 -38.26 -22.00 19.81
N LEU A 235 -39.60 -22.14 19.88
CA LEU A 235 -40.55 -21.36 19.08
C LEU A 235 -40.47 -19.86 19.39
N GLU A 236 -40.40 -19.50 20.68
CA GLU A 236 -40.18 -18.12 21.08
C GLU A 236 -38.82 -17.59 20.60
N GLY A 237 -37.78 -18.42 20.70
CA GLY A 237 -36.45 -18.11 20.19
C GLY A 237 -36.46 -17.80 18.69
N LEU A 238 -37.18 -18.61 17.90
CA LEU A 238 -37.39 -18.38 16.47
C LEU A 238 -38.15 -17.07 16.21
N GLY A 239 -39.21 -16.79 16.97
CA GLY A 239 -39.98 -15.55 16.84
C GLY A 239 -39.12 -14.31 17.11
N ARG A 240 -38.33 -14.31 18.21
CA ARG A 240 -37.39 -13.23 18.53
C ARG A 240 -36.30 -13.05 17.47
N ALA A 241 -35.76 -14.16 16.95
CA ALA A 241 -34.76 -14.12 15.88
C ALA A 241 -35.34 -13.53 14.59
N ALA A 242 -36.57 -13.93 14.22
CA ALA A 242 -37.27 -13.40 13.06
C ALA A 242 -37.54 -11.89 13.19
N ALA A 243 -38.03 -11.44 14.35
CA ALA A 243 -38.26 -10.02 14.62
C ALA A 243 -36.98 -9.18 14.56
N SER A 244 -35.87 -9.68 15.15
CA SER A 244 -34.57 -9.02 15.08
C SER A 244 -34.10 -8.84 13.63
N ARG A 245 -34.20 -9.91 12.82
CA ARG A 245 -33.78 -9.89 11.41
C ARG A 245 -34.66 -8.99 10.55
N ALA A 246 -35.97 -8.99 10.79
CA ALA A 246 -36.89 -8.04 10.16
C ALA A 246 -36.46 -6.59 10.44
N SER A 247 -36.12 -6.27 11.69
CA SER A 247 -35.63 -4.93 12.05
C SER A 247 -34.32 -4.56 11.35
N GLU A 248 -33.35 -5.47 11.27
CA GLU A 248 -32.07 -5.25 10.57
C GLU A 248 -32.28 -4.98 9.06
N LEU A 249 -33.16 -5.75 8.40
CA LEU A 249 -33.49 -5.54 6.99
C LEU A 249 -34.22 -4.22 6.76
N LYS A 250 -35.12 -3.84 7.67
CA LYS A 250 -35.82 -2.55 7.63
C LYS A 250 -34.86 -1.38 7.81
N GLU A 251 -33.86 -1.52 8.68
CA GLU A 251 -32.79 -0.54 8.84
C GLU A 251 -31.95 -0.42 7.56
N LEU A 252 -31.55 -1.54 6.95
CA LEU A 252 -30.87 -1.52 5.64
C LEU A 252 -31.74 -0.83 4.57
N ALA A 253 -33.04 -1.09 4.54
CA ALA A 253 -33.96 -0.41 3.61
C ALA A 253 -34.05 1.10 3.89
N GLY A 254 -33.87 1.52 5.14
CA GLY A 254 -33.70 2.92 5.55
C GLY A 254 -32.39 3.52 5.03
N GLN A 255 -31.26 2.82 5.20
CA GLN A 255 -29.96 3.24 4.66
C GLN A 255 -30.00 3.43 3.13
N ILE A 256 -30.72 2.56 2.40
CA ILE A 256 -30.93 2.73 0.95
C ILE A 256 -31.77 3.96 0.65
N ALA A 257 -32.79 4.25 1.48
CA ALA A 257 -33.64 5.43 1.31
C ALA A 257 -32.86 6.74 1.45
N ASP A 258 -31.93 6.77 2.41
CA ASP A 258 -31.10 7.93 2.73
C ASP A 258 -29.83 8.01 1.87
N HIS A 259 -29.60 7.02 1.01
CA HIS A 259 -28.44 6.98 0.13
C HIS A 259 -28.47 8.13 -0.89
N ARG A 260 -27.31 8.76 -1.12
CA ARG A 260 -27.17 9.77 -2.18
C ARG A 260 -27.40 9.12 -3.54
N LEU A 261 -28.23 9.74 -4.37
CA LEU A 261 -28.55 9.25 -5.71
C LEU A 261 -27.90 10.12 -6.78
N LYS A 262 -27.36 9.48 -7.81
CA LYS A 262 -27.10 10.13 -9.11
C LYS A 262 -28.37 10.14 -9.96
N ASP A 263 -28.33 10.93 -11.03
CA ASP A 263 -29.40 10.98 -12.01
C ASP A 263 -29.70 9.58 -12.57
N GLY A 264 -30.98 9.20 -12.57
CA GLY A 264 -31.42 7.89 -13.04
C GLY A 264 -31.38 6.74 -12.02
N GLU A 265 -30.81 6.91 -10.82
CA GLU A 265 -30.68 5.81 -9.83
C GLU A 265 -31.95 5.56 -8.99
N LYS A 266 -32.93 6.47 -9.04
CA LYS A 266 -34.17 6.38 -8.24
C LYS A 266 -34.97 5.07 -8.44
N PRO A 267 -35.14 4.54 -9.66
CA PRO A 267 -35.80 3.24 -9.86
C PRO A 267 -35.03 2.09 -9.18
N ALA A 268 -33.69 2.07 -9.28
CA ALA A 268 -32.87 1.06 -8.60
C ALA A 268 -33.05 1.13 -7.07
N GLN A 269 -33.08 2.34 -6.50
CA GLN A 269 -33.37 2.57 -5.08
C GLN A 269 -34.71 1.96 -4.65
N GLN A 270 -35.78 2.22 -5.42
CA GLN A 270 -37.11 1.71 -5.09
C GLN A 270 -37.17 0.18 -5.15
N LEU A 271 -36.55 -0.42 -6.16
CA LEU A 271 -36.51 -1.87 -6.33
C LEU A 271 -35.73 -2.57 -5.22
N LEU A 272 -34.56 -2.02 -4.84
CA LEU A 272 -33.77 -2.54 -3.72
C LEU A 272 -34.49 -2.43 -2.38
N ARG A 273 -35.11 -1.28 -2.11
CA ARG A 273 -35.92 -1.10 -0.89
C ARG A 273 -37.06 -2.09 -0.85
N LYS A 274 -37.78 -2.27 -1.97
CA LYS A 274 -38.87 -3.23 -2.06
C LYS A 274 -38.41 -4.67 -1.82
N ALA A 275 -37.24 -5.03 -2.35
CA ALA A 275 -36.62 -6.33 -2.11
C ALA A 275 -36.38 -6.60 -0.61
N LEU A 276 -35.73 -5.67 0.09
CA LEU A 276 -35.44 -5.81 1.52
C LEU A 276 -36.70 -5.73 2.40
N LEU A 277 -37.64 -4.85 2.06
CA LEU A 277 -38.90 -4.73 2.79
C LEU A 277 -39.76 -5.98 2.64
N LEU A 278 -39.78 -6.61 1.46
CA LEU A 278 -40.49 -7.88 1.28
C LEU A 278 -39.97 -8.97 2.24
N GLN A 279 -38.64 -9.09 2.36
CA GLN A 279 -38.00 -10.01 3.33
C GLN A 279 -38.27 -9.64 4.78
N SER A 280 -38.20 -8.35 5.09
CA SER A 280 -38.50 -7.83 6.42
C SER A 280 -39.93 -8.14 6.83
N ASP A 281 -40.89 -7.88 5.94
CA ASP A 281 -42.31 -8.09 6.20
C ASP A 281 -42.62 -9.58 6.39
N SER A 282 -42.03 -10.47 5.58
CA SER A 282 -42.17 -11.92 5.73
C SER A 282 -41.67 -12.44 7.09
N LEU A 283 -40.52 -11.94 7.55
CA LEU A 283 -39.98 -12.28 8.87
C LEU A 283 -40.78 -11.66 10.03
N ALA A 284 -41.29 -10.43 9.86
CA ALA A 284 -42.15 -9.78 10.84
C ALA A 284 -43.49 -10.51 10.98
N ASP A 285 -44.08 -10.95 9.87
CA ASP A 285 -45.31 -11.75 9.85
C ASP A 285 -45.09 -13.09 10.54
N LEU A 286 -43.95 -13.75 10.30
CA LEU A 286 -43.57 -14.97 11.02
C LEU A 286 -43.46 -14.73 12.52
N ALA A 287 -42.74 -13.68 12.94
CA ALA A 287 -42.60 -13.34 14.36
C ALA A 287 -43.95 -13.06 15.02
N ALA A 288 -44.79 -12.24 14.39
CA ALA A 288 -46.11 -11.89 14.91
C ALA A 288 -47.06 -13.09 14.98
N ALA A 289 -46.93 -14.04 14.06
CA ALA A 289 -47.73 -15.27 14.08
C ALA A 289 -47.29 -16.21 15.21
N LEU A 290 -45.98 -16.35 15.45
CA LEU A 290 -45.45 -17.14 16.58
C LEU A 290 -45.74 -16.51 17.95
N GLU A 291 -45.94 -15.19 18.02
CA GLU A 291 -46.31 -14.47 19.24
C GLU A 291 -47.81 -14.59 19.57
N ARG A 292 -48.69 -14.45 18.57
CA ARG A 292 -50.16 -14.47 18.78
C ARG A 292 -50.68 -15.79 19.30
N ASP A 293 -50.17 -16.90 18.77
CA ASP A 293 -50.71 -18.22 19.10
C ASP A 293 -50.34 -18.64 20.54
N ALA A 294 -49.37 -17.97 21.20
CA ALA A 294 -48.87 -18.33 22.54
C ALA A 294 -49.90 -18.12 23.66
N ILE A 295 -50.99 -17.41 23.37
CA ILE A 295 -51.89 -16.83 24.37
C ILE A 295 -53.09 -17.75 24.69
N GLU A 296 -53.46 -18.72 23.84
CA GLU A 296 -54.81 -19.32 23.91
C GLU A 296 -54.92 -20.77 24.44
N ASN A 297 -53.88 -21.62 24.36
CA ASN A 297 -53.76 -22.96 24.99
C ASN A 297 -52.44 -23.59 24.49
N LEU A 298 -51.63 -24.24 25.32
CA LEU A 298 -50.32 -24.82 24.93
C LEU A 298 -50.40 -25.80 23.74
N ASP A 299 -51.39 -26.68 23.70
CA ASP A 299 -51.54 -27.64 22.58
C ASP A 299 -52.02 -26.96 21.30
N ALA A 300 -52.93 -25.98 21.44
CA ALA A 300 -53.42 -25.18 20.32
C ALA A 300 -52.30 -24.27 19.77
N TYR A 301 -51.46 -23.75 20.67
CA TYR A 301 -50.30 -22.92 20.35
C TYR A 301 -49.31 -23.69 19.50
N GLN A 302 -48.89 -24.88 19.95
CA GLN A 302 -47.92 -25.69 19.21
C GLN A 302 -48.45 -26.00 17.82
N LYS A 303 -49.68 -26.51 17.70
CA LYS A 303 -50.26 -26.86 16.40
C LYS A 303 -50.43 -25.64 15.49
N GLY A 304 -50.78 -24.48 16.05
CA GLY A 304 -50.84 -23.20 15.33
C GLY A 304 -49.48 -22.78 14.80
N ALA A 305 -48.47 -22.77 15.67
CA ALA A 305 -47.09 -22.43 15.36
C ALA A 305 -46.48 -23.37 14.31
N GLU A 306 -46.69 -24.69 14.40
CA GLU A 306 -46.25 -25.65 13.38
C GLU A 306 -46.88 -25.33 12.01
N GLY A 307 -48.18 -25.06 11.97
CA GLY A 307 -48.88 -24.67 10.75
C GLY A 307 -48.43 -23.33 10.17
N VAL A 308 -48.00 -22.38 11.01
CA VAL A 308 -47.36 -21.13 10.58
C VAL A 308 -46.00 -21.41 9.95
N LEU A 309 -45.16 -22.20 10.63
CA LEU A 309 -43.81 -22.54 10.17
C LEU A 309 -43.83 -23.28 8.83
N GLU A 310 -44.72 -24.27 8.66
CA GLU A 310 -44.88 -24.97 7.39
C GLU A 310 -45.32 -24.06 6.25
N ARG A 311 -46.27 -23.14 6.51
CA ARG A 311 -46.74 -22.18 5.52
C ARG A 311 -45.63 -21.22 5.11
N TRP A 312 -44.86 -20.73 6.08
CA TRP A 312 -43.72 -19.86 5.83
C TRP A 312 -42.64 -20.56 5.01
N LEU A 313 -42.27 -21.80 5.37
CA LEU A 313 -41.31 -22.62 4.61
C LEU A 313 -41.77 -22.92 3.17
N LYS A 314 -43.08 -23.03 2.92
CA LYS A 314 -43.62 -23.16 1.56
C LYS A 314 -43.58 -21.83 0.79
N GLY A 315 -43.73 -20.71 1.49
CA GLY A 315 -43.74 -19.36 0.92
C GLY A 315 -42.35 -18.82 0.55
N ILE A 316 -41.31 -19.20 1.31
CA ILE A 316 -39.97 -18.61 1.20
C ILE A 316 -39.33 -18.76 -0.19
N ASP A 317 -39.53 -19.89 -0.89
CA ASP A 317 -38.96 -20.09 -2.23
C ASP A 317 -39.63 -19.17 -3.28
N LYS A 318 -40.92 -18.85 -3.11
CA LYS A 318 -41.63 -17.90 -3.98
C LYS A 318 -41.15 -16.47 -3.72
N GLU A 319 -40.91 -16.14 -2.46
CA GLU A 319 -40.41 -14.85 -2.05
C GLU A 319 -38.97 -14.62 -2.53
N ALA A 320 -38.10 -15.63 -2.40
CA ALA A 320 -36.73 -15.59 -2.92
C ALA A 320 -36.71 -15.30 -4.43
N LYS A 321 -37.58 -15.94 -5.21
CA LYS A 321 -37.73 -15.63 -6.65
C LYS A 321 -38.18 -14.20 -6.90
N SER A 322 -39.08 -13.69 -6.06
CA SER A 322 -39.60 -12.33 -6.19
C SER A 322 -38.51 -11.29 -5.90
N VAL A 323 -37.67 -11.54 -4.89
CA VAL A 323 -36.56 -10.63 -4.61
C VAL A 323 -35.43 -10.76 -5.61
N GLU A 324 -35.04 -11.96 -6.04
CA GLU A 324 -34.04 -12.07 -7.12
C GLU A 324 -34.47 -11.34 -8.39
N LYS A 325 -35.78 -11.38 -8.71
CA LYS A 325 -36.34 -10.56 -9.79
C LYS A 325 -36.16 -9.06 -9.52
N LEU A 326 -36.50 -8.57 -8.34
CA LEU A 326 -36.32 -7.15 -7.97
C LEU A 326 -34.85 -6.73 -7.99
N LEU A 327 -33.93 -7.59 -7.52
CA LEU A 327 -32.49 -7.32 -7.55
C LEU A 327 -31.95 -7.29 -8.97
N ALA A 328 -32.44 -8.17 -9.85
CA ALA A 328 -32.09 -8.16 -11.28
C ALA A 328 -32.60 -6.88 -11.96
N GLU A 329 -33.84 -6.48 -11.69
CA GLU A 329 -34.40 -5.22 -12.20
C GLU A 329 -33.64 -4.00 -11.68
N ALA A 330 -33.24 -4.00 -10.40
CA ALA A 330 -32.42 -2.92 -9.82
C ALA A 330 -31.05 -2.82 -10.50
N LYS A 331 -30.42 -3.97 -10.79
CA LYS A 331 -29.16 -4.02 -11.55
C LYS A 331 -29.33 -3.45 -12.96
N THR A 332 -30.41 -3.80 -13.66
CA THR A 332 -30.71 -3.24 -14.98
C THR A 332 -30.93 -1.73 -14.91
N ALA A 333 -31.66 -1.25 -13.90
CA ALA A 333 -31.90 0.18 -13.69
C ALA A 333 -30.61 0.99 -13.45
N CYS A 334 -29.56 0.36 -12.93
CA CYS A 334 -28.25 0.97 -12.75
C CYS A 334 -27.41 1.08 -14.03
N ASN A 335 -27.73 0.30 -15.08
CA ASN A 335 -27.00 0.27 -16.35
C ASN A 335 -27.95 0.49 -17.56
N PRO A 336 -28.60 1.66 -17.70
CA PRO A 336 -29.60 1.87 -18.76
C PRO A 336 -29.03 1.84 -20.19
N GLU A 337 -27.73 2.08 -20.36
CA GLU A 337 -27.07 2.06 -21.69
C GLU A 337 -26.87 0.63 -22.23
N GLU A 338 -26.63 -0.36 -21.37
CA GLU A 338 -26.53 -1.78 -21.78
C GLU A 338 -27.86 -2.35 -22.30
N THR A 339 -28.99 -1.75 -21.89
CA THR A 339 -30.32 -2.14 -22.37
C THR A 339 -30.69 -1.55 -23.73
N ARG A 340 -30.20 -0.36 -24.09
CA ARG A 340 -30.52 0.26 -25.39
C ARG A 340 -29.81 -0.43 -26.57
N GLY A 341 -28.59 -0.91 -26.39
CA GLY A 341 -27.83 -1.60 -27.44
C GLY A 341 -28.28 -3.04 -27.76
N LYS A 342 -29.37 -3.53 -27.17
CA LYS A 342 -29.95 -4.86 -27.46
C LYS A 342 -31.29 -4.79 -28.19
N GLU A 343 -31.81 -3.58 -28.42
CA GLU A 343 -33.07 -3.34 -29.14
C GLU A 343 -32.86 -2.68 -30.52
N GLU A 344 -31.60 -2.43 -30.90
CA GLU A 344 -31.14 -2.12 -32.27
C GLU A 344 -30.48 -3.36 -32.87
#